data_AF-A0A523PDV3-F1
#
_entry.id   AF-A0A523PDV3-F1
#
_cell.length_a   1.000
_cell.length_b   1.000
_cell.length_c   1.000
_cell.angle_alpha   90.00
_cell.angle_beta   90.00
_cell.angle_gamma   90.00
#
_symmetry.space_group_name_H-M   'P 1'
#
loop_
_entity.id
_entity.type
_entity.pdbx_description
1 polymer ?
#
loop_
_entity_poly.entity_id
_entity_poly.type
_entity_poly.pdbx_seq_one_letter_code
_entity_poly.pdbx_strand_id
1 'polypeptide(L)'
;MRHCCRPSRKTLNIKSFLQGSSTTPMAFVSQSVRNGAETRRGDVPFIGLLLPFVGPIDSRIRPLIGETRPFILNRTVFGFTLVELIITLVIAGILLALAAPNFSGFVKNNRLSSQANGFMADVALARSEAVKRGANITICRSGNGTDCFIGTTWKDGWIVVDEANNVLRVHEKLTGKNTTIASPAVADSIVYDGSGLMTPTPAAVETISICDDRDQGRLIEIAITGRAQISKTPPSC
;
A
#
# COMPACT_ATOMS: atom_id res chain seq x y z
N MET A 1 46.28 49.26 -33.94
CA MET A 1 45.63 48.14 -34.67
C MET A 1 44.41 47.72 -33.87
N ARG A 2 43.21 47.96 -34.41
CA ARG A 2 41.91 47.74 -33.77
C ARG A 2 41.39 46.36 -34.18
N HIS A 3 40.99 45.52 -33.24
CA HIS A 3 40.10 44.39 -33.54
C HIS A 3 38.92 44.37 -32.56
N CYS A 4 37.77 44.79 -33.10
CA CYS A 4 36.45 44.67 -32.49
C CYS A 4 36.02 43.20 -32.44
N CYS A 5 35.48 42.80 -31.29
CA CYS A 5 34.74 41.55 -31.12
C CYS A 5 33.25 41.80 -31.42
N ARG A 6 32.63 40.89 -32.18
CA ARG A 6 31.26 40.96 -32.72
C ARG A 6 30.33 40.15 -31.81
N PRO A 7 29.18 40.66 -31.33
CA PRO A 7 28.23 39.81 -30.60
C PRO A 7 27.16 39.23 -31.54
N SER A 8 26.89 37.93 -31.36
CA SER A 8 25.84 37.16 -32.02
C SER A 8 24.51 37.32 -31.28
N ARG A 9 23.52 37.96 -31.91
CA ARG A 9 22.12 37.98 -31.44
C ARG A 9 21.44 36.67 -31.86
N LYS A 10 21.20 35.78 -30.90
CA LYS A 10 20.22 34.70 -31.06
C LYS A 10 18.83 35.25 -30.73
N THR A 11 17.92 35.03 -31.68
CA THR A 11 16.49 35.29 -31.61
C THR A 11 15.83 34.32 -30.65
N LEU A 12 15.04 34.81 -29.69
CA LEU A 12 14.13 33.99 -28.89
C LEU A 12 12.68 34.32 -29.30
N ASN A 13 12.04 33.34 -29.91
CA ASN A 13 10.66 33.38 -30.38
C ASN A 13 9.76 32.94 -29.23
N ILE A 14 9.05 33.88 -28.60
CA ILE A 14 8.09 33.60 -27.52
C ILE A 14 6.78 33.16 -28.17
N LYS A 15 6.54 31.84 -28.18
CA LYS A 15 5.22 31.22 -28.35
C LYS A 15 4.89 30.43 -27.08
N SER A 16 4.14 31.03 -26.18
CA SER A 16 3.36 30.37 -25.13
C SER A 16 1.90 30.79 -25.38
N PHE A 17 1.00 29.93 -25.87
CA PHE A 17 0.43 28.75 -25.23
C PHE A 17 -0.16 29.09 -23.86
N LEU A 18 -1.31 29.77 -23.87
CA LEU A 18 -2.21 29.86 -22.73
C LEU A 18 -3.48 29.08 -23.08
N GLN A 19 -3.59 27.93 -22.41
CA GLN A 19 -4.69 26.99 -22.50
C GLN A 19 -5.77 27.40 -21.50
N GLY A 20 -7.02 27.31 -21.94
CA GLY A 20 -8.20 27.77 -21.22
C GLY A 20 -8.46 27.03 -19.89
N SER A 21 -8.87 27.81 -18.90
CA SER A 21 -9.41 27.37 -17.62
C SER A 21 -10.90 27.01 -17.76
N SER A 22 -11.23 25.72 -17.70
CA SER A 22 -12.61 25.24 -17.51
C SER A 22 -12.88 24.98 -16.02
N THR A 23 -13.58 25.93 -15.40
CA THR A 23 -14.19 25.79 -14.08
C THR A 23 -15.43 24.90 -14.18
N THR A 24 -15.48 23.79 -13.44
CA THR A 24 -16.69 22.99 -13.20
C THR A 24 -17.04 23.05 -11.71
N PRO A 25 -18.32 23.24 -11.33
CA PRO A 25 -18.72 23.35 -9.94
C PRO A 25 -18.94 21.98 -9.27
N MET A 26 -18.43 21.84 -8.03
CA MET A 26 -18.77 20.73 -7.13
C MET A 26 -20.21 20.87 -6.63
N ALA A 27 -21.04 19.87 -6.93
CA ALA A 27 -22.35 19.70 -6.32
C ALA A 27 -22.22 19.03 -4.95
N PHE A 28 -22.60 19.76 -3.91
CA PHE A 28 -22.68 19.31 -2.51
C PHE A 28 -23.96 18.48 -2.34
N VAL A 29 -23.84 17.17 -2.14
CA VAL A 29 -24.97 16.29 -1.79
C VAL A 29 -25.16 16.35 -0.28
N SER A 30 -26.16 17.11 0.14
CA SER A 30 -26.69 17.13 1.51
C SER A 30 -27.69 15.99 1.67
N GLN A 31 -27.39 15.01 2.53
CA GLN A 31 -28.33 13.97 2.94
C GLN A 31 -28.79 14.27 4.37
N SER A 32 -30.06 14.66 4.51
CA SER A 32 -30.70 14.80 5.82
C SER A 32 -31.26 13.46 6.29
N VAL A 33 -30.88 13.14 7.52
CA VAL A 33 -31.33 12.00 8.31
C VAL A 33 -32.80 12.20 8.67
N ARG A 34 -33.67 11.26 8.27
CA ARG A 34 -35.04 11.15 8.79
C ARG A 34 -35.14 9.93 9.71
N ASN A 35 -35.27 10.21 11.00
CA ASN A 35 -35.54 9.22 12.04
C ASN A 35 -37.00 8.76 11.95
N GLY A 36 -37.21 7.45 11.79
CA GLY A 36 -38.52 6.82 11.72
C GLY A 36 -38.73 5.80 12.84
N ALA A 37 -39.57 6.22 13.80
CA ALA A 37 -40.49 5.44 14.64
C ALA A 37 -40.07 4.07 15.21
N GLU A 38 -39.68 4.14 16.49
CA GLU A 38 -39.75 3.11 17.53
C GLU A 38 -41.12 2.37 17.56
N THR A 39 -41.13 1.03 17.50
CA THR A 39 -42.33 0.22 17.79
C THR A 39 -42.12 -0.50 19.12
N ARG A 40 -42.76 -0.02 20.19
CA ARG A 40 -42.70 -0.63 21.52
C ARG A 40 -43.50 -1.93 21.58
N ARG A 41 -42.84 -2.98 22.09
CA ARG A 41 -43.47 -4.16 22.70
C ARG A 41 -44.02 -3.81 24.08
N GLY A 42 -45.14 -4.43 24.41
CA GLY A 42 -45.65 -4.55 25.77
C GLY A 42 -47.09 -4.08 25.87
N ASP A 43 -48.03 -5.04 25.91
CA ASP A 43 -49.00 -5.17 27.01
C ASP A 43 -50.09 -6.19 26.60
N VAL A 44 -50.07 -7.34 27.27
CA VAL A 44 -51.22 -8.25 27.37
C VAL A 44 -51.91 -8.00 28.71
N PRO A 45 -53.25 -8.02 28.75
CA PRO A 45 -53.91 -8.48 29.96
C PRO A 45 -54.99 -9.54 29.67
N PHE A 46 -54.75 -10.72 30.24
CA PHE A 46 -55.64 -11.56 31.04
C PHE A 46 -57.10 -11.84 30.62
N ILE A 47 -57.32 -13.11 30.24
CA ILE A 47 -58.28 -14.09 30.79
C ILE A 47 -59.79 -13.74 30.83
N GLY A 48 -60.57 -14.56 30.10
CA GLY A 48 -61.80 -15.16 30.65
C GLY A 48 -63.06 -15.16 29.77
N LEU A 49 -63.27 -16.20 28.94
CA LEU A 49 -64.51 -16.97 29.03
C LEU A 49 -64.38 -18.34 28.35
N LEU A 50 -64.74 -19.35 29.13
CA LEU A 50 -64.73 -20.77 28.82
C LEU A 50 -65.95 -21.10 27.93
N LEU A 51 -65.74 -21.30 26.63
CA LEU A 51 -66.67 -22.06 25.78
C LEU A 51 -65.84 -22.90 24.81
N PRO A 52 -65.82 -24.24 24.94
CA PRO A 52 -65.19 -25.08 23.93
C PRO A 52 -66.01 -24.97 22.63
N PHE A 53 -65.44 -24.33 21.62
CA PHE A 53 -65.93 -24.25 20.25
C PHE A 53 -65.83 -25.60 19.49
N VAL A 54 -65.86 -26.73 20.21
CA VAL A 54 -65.83 -28.06 19.60
C VAL A 54 -67.27 -28.50 19.38
N GLY A 55 -67.82 -28.11 18.23
CA GLY A 55 -69.01 -28.75 17.67
C GLY A 55 -68.74 -30.25 17.41
N PRO A 56 -69.80 -31.08 17.37
CA PRO A 56 -69.65 -32.52 17.14
C PRO A 56 -68.94 -32.80 15.81
N ILE A 57 -67.90 -33.64 15.85
CA ILE A 57 -67.17 -34.10 14.68
C ILE A 57 -68.09 -35.02 13.88
N ASP A 58 -68.78 -34.48 12.88
CA ASP A 58 -69.42 -35.31 11.85
C ASP A 58 -68.31 -35.94 10.99
N SER A 59 -68.12 -37.25 11.16
CA SER A 59 -67.11 -38.05 10.46
C SER A 59 -67.39 -38.28 8.96
N ARG A 60 -68.37 -37.60 8.35
CA ARG A 60 -68.74 -37.80 6.93
C ARG A 60 -68.18 -36.78 5.94
N ILE A 61 -67.26 -35.90 6.35
CA ILE A 61 -66.55 -35.01 5.42
C ILE A 61 -65.09 -35.48 5.33
N ARG A 62 -64.75 -36.22 4.27
CA ARG A 62 -63.35 -36.45 3.90
C ARG A 62 -62.84 -35.11 3.36
N PRO A 63 -61.94 -34.40 4.06
CA PRO A 63 -61.32 -33.23 3.46
C PRO A 63 -60.54 -33.73 2.24
N LEU A 64 -60.83 -33.14 1.09
CA LEU A 64 -59.99 -33.26 -0.10
C LEU A 64 -58.67 -32.55 0.20
N ILE A 65 -57.83 -33.18 1.03
CA ILE A 65 -56.40 -32.89 1.08
C ILE A 65 -55.89 -33.39 -0.27
N GLY A 66 -55.96 -32.50 -1.26
CA GLY A 66 -55.14 -32.64 -2.46
C GLY A 66 -53.72 -32.85 -1.96
N GLU A 67 -53.13 -33.98 -2.34
CA GLU A 67 -51.75 -34.29 -2.06
C GLU A 67 -50.85 -33.24 -2.72
N THR A 68 -50.66 -32.09 -2.08
CA THR A 68 -49.53 -31.22 -2.33
C THR A 68 -48.29 -31.90 -1.75
N ARG A 69 -47.90 -33.03 -2.35
CA ARG A 69 -46.54 -33.55 -2.19
C ARG A 69 -45.63 -32.45 -2.76
N PRO A 70 -44.82 -31.75 -1.96
CA PRO A 70 -43.82 -30.88 -2.54
C PRO A 70 -42.95 -31.75 -3.44
N PHE A 71 -42.90 -31.44 -4.72
CA PHE A 71 -41.93 -32.02 -5.63
C PHE A 71 -40.55 -31.60 -5.11
N ILE A 72 -39.96 -32.39 -4.21
CA ILE A 72 -38.52 -32.38 -3.99
C ILE A 72 -37.96 -32.91 -5.29
N LEU A 73 -37.67 -32.00 -6.22
CA LEU A 73 -36.86 -32.30 -7.38
C LEU A 73 -35.53 -32.80 -6.81
N ASN A 74 -35.34 -34.11 -6.88
CA ASN A 74 -34.08 -34.75 -6.59
C ASN A 74 -33.08 -34.17 -7.59
N ARG A 75 -32.33 -33.15 -7.18
CA ARG A 75 -31.25 -32.59 -7.96
C ARG A 75 -30.16 -33.65 -7.97
N THR A 76 -30.14 -34.49 -9.00
CA THR A 76 -29.06 -35.41 -9.25
C THR A 76 -27.78 -34.60 -9.40
N VAL A 77 -26.92 -34.66 -8.39
CA VAL A 77 -25.58 -34.11 -8.48
C VAL A 77 -24.81 -35.02 -9.43
N PHE A 78 -24.52 -34.53 -10.63
CA PHE A 78 -23.63 -35.23 -11.55
C PHE A 78 -22.22 -35.23 -10.94
N GLY A 79 -21.69 -36.42 -10.64
CA GLY A 79 -20.33 -36.59 -10.14
C GLY A 79 -19.31 -36.65 -11.28
N PHE A 80 -18.08 -36.22 -11.02
CA PHE A 80 -16.96 -36.35 -11.95
C PHE A 80 -16.57 -37.83 -12.10
N THR A 81 -16.19 -38.24 -13.31
CA THR A 81 -15.67 -39.60 -13.52
C THR A 81 -14.25 -39.74 -12.98
N LEU A 82 -13.83 -40.96 -12.63
CA LEU A 82 -12.45 -41.23 -12.17
C LEU A 82 -11.41 -40.81 -13.23
N VAL A 83 -11.72 -41.05 -14.51
CA VAL A 83 -10.85 -40.68 -15.63
C VAL A 83 -10.73 -39.16 -15.75
N GLU A 84 -11.83 -38.44 -15.57
CA GLU A 84 -11.83 -36.97 -15.59
C GLU A 84 -10.99 -36.39 -14.45
N LEU A 85 -11.10 -36.94 -13.24
CA LEU A 85 -10.26 -36.53 -12.12
C LEU A 85 -8.77 -36.75 -12.43
N ILE A 86 -8.39 -37.90 -12.99
CA ILE A 86 -6.99 -38.17 -13.34
C ILE A 86 -6.49 -37.18 -14.39
N ILE A 87 -7.26 -36.93 -15.45
CA ILE A 87 -6.89 -35.96 -16.50
C ILE A 87 -6.74 -34.56 -15.89
N THR A 88 -7.65 -34.14 -15.02
CA THR A 88 -7.56 -32.82 -14.37
C THR A 88 -6.32 -32.68 -13.49
N LEU A 89 -5.95 -33.73 -12.73
CA LEU A 89 -4.74 -33.74 -11.91
C LEU A 89 -3.47 -33.73 -12.76
N VAL A 90 -3.45 -34.45 -13.89
CA VAL A 90 -2.32 -34.44 -14.82
C VAL A 90 -2.12 -33.03 -15.40
N ILE A 91 -3.20 -32.39 -15.87
CA ILE A 91 -3.14 -31.02 -16.39
C ILE A 91 -2.70 -30.04 -15.29
N ALA A 92 -3.27 -30.15 -14.09
CA ALA A 92 -2.88 -29.31 -12.95
C ALA A 92 -1.40 -29.47 -12.58
N GLY A 93 -0.87 -30.70 -12.60
CA GLY A 93 0.53 -31.00 -12.35
C GLY A 93 1.46 -30.35 -13.38
N ILE A 94 1.11 -30.42 -14.67
CA ILE A 94 1.87 -29.76 -15.75
C ILE A 94 1.89 -28.23 -15.53
N LEU A 95 0.73 -27.63 -15.22
CA LEU A 95 0.63 -26.19 -14.98
C LEU A 95 1.48 -25.76 -13.76
N LEU A 96 1.44 -26.52 -12.66
CA LEU A 96 2.23 -26.23 -11.46
C LEU A 96 3.74 -26.33 -11.73
N ALA A 97 4.17 -27.31 -12.53
CA ALA A 97 5.58 -27.47 -12.90
C ALA A 97 6.11 -26.26 -13.68
N LEU A 98 5.29 -25.65 -14.53
CA LEU A 98 5.65 -24.43 -15.28
C LEU A 98 5.57 -23.16 -14.42
N ALA A 99 4.66 -23.10 -13.44
CA ALA A 99 4.44 -21.91 -12.62
C ALA A 99 5.46 -21.74 -11.47
N ALA A 100 5.89 -22.85 -10.84
CA ALA A 100 6.76 -22.84 -9.66
C ALA A 100 8.07 -22.02 -9.78
N PRO A 101 8.89 -22.12 -10.87
CA PRO A 101 10.18 -21.42 -10.92
C PRO A 101 10.04 -19.88 -10.84
N ASN A 102 8.95 -19.33 -11.39
CA ASN A 102 8.73 -17.87 -11.45
C ASN A 102 8.31 -17.26 -10.10
N PHE A 103 7.85 -18.08 -9.14
CA PHE A 103 7.40 -17.58 -7.85
C PHE A 103 8.55 -16.98 -7.02
N SER A 104 9.75 -17.56 -7.12
CA SER A 104 10.94 -17.07 -6.42
C SER A 104 11.30 -15.63 -6.82
N GLY A 105 11.25 -15.31 -8.12
CA GLY A 105 11.51 -13.98 -8.64
C GLY A 105 10.45 -12.97 -8.25
N PHE A 106 9.18 -13.39 -8.21
CA PHE A 106 8.07 -12.54 -7.74
C PHE A 106 8.25 -12.15 -6.27
N VAL A 107 8.60 -13.10 -5.40
CA VAL A 107 8.84 -12.84 -3.97
C VAL A 107 10.02 -11.89 -3.78
N LYS A 108 11.14 -12.10 -4.49
CA LYS A 108 12.31 -11.20 -4.44
C LYS A 108 11.96 -9.78 -4.89
N ASN A 109 11.19 -9.63 -5.97
CA ASN A 109 10.73 -8.33 -6.46
C ASN A 109 9.80 -7.63 -5.48
N ASN A 110 8.86 -8.36 -4.86
CA ASN A 110 7.98 -7.81 -3.83
C ASN A 110 8.77 -7.32 -2.62
N ARG A 111 9.76 -8.10 -2.20
CA ARG A 111 10.67 -7.72 -1.10
C ARG A 111 11.44 -6.44 -1.41
N LEU A 112 12.06 -6.33 -2.60
CA LEU A 112 12.77 -5.12 -3.02
C LEU A 112 11.85 -3.89 -3.00
N SER A 113 10.65 -4.02 -3.57
CA SER A 113 9.66 -2.93 -3.55
C SER A 113 9.23 -2.57 -2.12
N SER A 114 9.00 -3.56 -1.25
CA SER A 114 8.60 -3.33 0.14
C SER A 114 9.71 -2.64 0.95
N GLN A 115 10.96 -3.04 0.78
CA GLN A 115 12.11 -2.43 1.48
C GLN A 115 12.35 -0.99 1.00
N ALA A 116 12.31 -0.75 -0.31
CA ALA A 116 12.44 0.60 -0.87
C ALA A 116 11.29 1.52 -0.43
N ASN A 117 10.05 1.01 -0.41
CA ASN A 117 8.89 1.74 0.11
C ASN A 117 8.99 2.03 1.61
N GLY A 118 9.54 1.10 2.39
CA GLY A 118 9.81 1.29 3.82
C GLY A 118 10.77 2.46 4.06
N PHE A 119 11.90 2.45 3.35
CA PHE A 119 12.87 3.55 3.41
C PHE A 119 12.24 4.89 3.00
N MET A 120 11.48 4.92 1.89
CA MET A 120 10.77 6.11 1.44
C MET A 120 9.78 6.66 2.48
N ALA A 121 9.07 5.77 3.18
CA ALA A 121 8.16 6.16 4.24
C ALA A 121 8.90 6.80 5.41
N ASP A 122 10.09 6.30 5.74
CA ASP A 122 10.92 6.85 6.81
C ASP A 122 11.54 8.20 6.43
N VAL A 123 11.92 8.37 5.16
CA VAL A 123 12.34 9.67 4.62
C VAL A 123 11.22 10.70 4.69
N ALA A 124 10.01 10.32 4.26
CA ALA A 124 8.84 11.20 4.34
C ALA A 124 8.48 11.54 5.80
N LEU A 125 8.57 10.57 6.70
CA LEU A 125 8.37 10.76 8.13
C LEU A 125 9.38 11.77 8.68
N ALA A 126 10.68 11.52 8.49
CA ALA A 126 11.74 12.37 9.01
C ALA A 126 11.60 13.82 8.56
N ARG A 127 11.34 14.04 7.28
CA ARG A 127 11.06 15.38 6.74
C ARG A 127 9.85 16.01 7.40
N SER A 128 8.75 15.26 7.53
CA SER A 128 7.53 15.79 8.14
C SER A 128 7.73 16.14 9.61
N GLU A 129 8.50 15.34 10.35
CA GLU A 129 8.84 15.61 11.75
C GLU A 129 9.75 16.84 11.88
N ALA A 130 10.68 17.04 10.95
CA ALA A 130 11.53 18.23 10.93
C ALA A 130 10.70 19.50 10.77
N VAL A 131 9.79 19.51 9.79
CA VAL A 131 8.89 20.65 9.54
C VAL A 131 7.92 20.87 10.70
N LYS A 132 7.35 19.81 11.28
CA LYS A 132 6.42 19.94 12.41
C LYS A 132 7.09 20.51 13.66
N ARG A 133 8.33 20.12 13.92
CA ARG A 133 9.08 20.52 15.12
C ARG A 133 9.89 21.80 14.92
N GLY A 134 10.10 22.21 13.66
CA GLY A 134 10.98 23.32 13.32
C GLY A 134 12.45 23.05 13.70
N ALA A 135 12.84 21.79 13.77
CA ALA A 135 14.14 21.33 14.28
C ALA A 135 14.71 20.24 13.36
N ASN A 136 16.01 19.97 13.48
CA ASN A 136 16.65 18.98 12.64
C ASN A 136 16.23 17.56 13.01
N ILE A 137 15.90 16.76 12.00
CA ILE A 137 15.64 15.32 12.16
C ILE A 137 16.62 14.54 11.31
N THR A 138 17.23 13.54 11.92
CA THR A 138 18.28 12.74 11.30
C THR A 138 17.80 11.32 11.07
N ILE A 139 17.99 10.83 9.86
CA ILE A 139 17.95 9.41 9.53
C ILE A 139 19.40 8.94 9.50
N CYS A 140 19.75 7.92 10.27
CA CYS A 140 21.11 7.41 10.35
C CYS A 140 21.11 5.89 10.34
N ARG A 141 22.18 5.29 9.83
CA ARG A 141 22.35 3.84 9.92
C ARG A 141 22.40 3.40 11.37
N SER A 142 21.79 2.26 11.67
CA SER A 142 21.81 1.69 13.01
C SER A 142 21.57 0.19 12.95
N GLY A 143 22.58 -0.59 13.33
CA GLY A 143 22.48 -2.04 13.45
C GLY A 143 21.90 -2.53 14.78
N ASN A 144 21.71 -1.65 15.77
CA ASN A 144 21.18 -1.97 17.09
C ASN A 144 19.81 -1.32 17.39
N GLY A 145 19.34 -0.40 16.55
CA GLY A 145 18.05 0.27 16.72
C GLY A 145 18.04 1.36 17.79
N THR A 146 19.19 1.70 18.38
CA THR A 146 19.31 2.71 19.44
C THR A 146 20.29 3.82 19.10
N ASP A 147 21.41 3.48 18.47
CA ASP A 147 22.50 4.41 18.22
C ASP A 147 22.70 4.65 16.73
N CYS A 148 22.99 5.89 16.36
CA CYS A 148 23.39 6.24 15.01
C CYS A 148 24.80 5.72 14.68
N PHE A 149 25.03 5.48 13.39
CA PHE A 149 26.32 5.09 12.81
C PHE A 149 26.81 3.70 13.21
N ILE A 150 25.92 2.86 13.73
CA ILE A 150 26.19 1.43 13.93
C ILE A 150 25.87 0.67 12.64
N GLY A 151 26.82 -0.14 12.16
CA GLY A 151 26.72 -0.86 10.90
C GLY A 151 27.52 -0.20 9.77
N THR A 152 27.78 -0.97 8.72
CA THR A 152 28.63 -0.53 7.60
C THR A 152 27.80 -0.07 6.41
N THR A 153 26.55 -0.51 6.31
CA THR A 153 25.67 -0.22 5.18
C THR A 153 24.23 -0.05 5.65
N TRP A 154 23.39 0.60 4.83
CA TRP A 154 21.96 0.76 5.11
C TRP A 154 21.20 -0.58 5.19
N LYS A 155 21.83 -1.67 4.73
CA LYS A 155 21.34 -3.05 4.93
C LYS A 155 21.18 -3.40 6.42
N ASP A 156 22.04 -2.89 7.28
CA ASP A 156 22.09 -3.28 8.69
C ASP A 156 20.92 -2.71 9.51
N GLY A 157 20.17 -1.77 8.93
CA GLY A 157 19.07 -1.07 9.58
C GLY A 157 19.33 0.43 9.69
N TRP A 158 18.30 1.16 10.07
CA TRP A 158 18.39 2.61 10.32
C TRP A 158 17.36 3.05 11.35
N ILE A 159 17.62 4.21 11.92
CA ILE A 159 16.71 4.88 12.84
C ILE A 159 16.47 6.32 12.38
N VAL A 160 15.33 6.85 12.79
CA VAL A 160 14.99 8.26 12.69
C VAL A 160 15.05 8.85 14.10
N VAL A 161 15.86 9.88 14.30
CA VAL A 161 16.10 10.53 15.59
C VAL A 161 15.90 12.04 15.50
N ASP A 162 15.54 12.65 16.63
CA ASP A 162 15.55 14.11 16.77
C ASP A 162 16.91 14.66 17.24
N GLU A 163 17.02 15.99 17.39
CA GLU A 163 18.25 16.66 17.84
C GLU A 163 18.73 16.22 19.24
N ALA A 164 17.83 15.69 20.07
CA ALA A 164 18.14 15.16 21.39
C ALA A 164 18.49 13.65 21.36
N ASN A 165 18.63 13.06 20.17
CA ASN A 165 18.82 11.63 19.94
C ASN A 165 17.68 10.75 20.46
N ASN A 166 16.47 11.29 20.59
CA ASN A 166 15.31 10.46 20.87
C ASN A 166 14.92 9.70 19.59
N VAL A 167 14.79 8.39 19.71
CA VAL A 167 14.38 7.53 18.59
C VAL A 167 12.90 7.73 18.29
N LEU A 168 12.61 8.28 17.11
CA LEU A 168 11.25 8.46 16.59
C LEU A 168 10.76 7.21 15.86
N ARG A 169 11.68 6.50 15.20
CA ARG A 169 11.37 5.25 14.49
C ARG A 169 12.59 4.37 14.33
N VAL A 170 12.39 3.06 14.46
CA VAL A 170 13.39 2.04 14.15
C VAL A 170 12.98 1.28 12.91
N HIS A 171 13.93 1.04 12.02
CA HIS A 171 13.81 0.16 10.87
C HIS A 171 14.83 -0.97 10.98
N GLU A 172 14.32 -2.18 11.07
CA GLU A 172 15.13 -3.39 11.20
C GLU A 172 15.99 -3.65 9.97
N LYS A 173 17.05 -4.44 10.15
CA LYS A 173 17.92 -4.87 9.06
C LYS A 173 17.14 -5.41 7.86
N LEU A 174 17.61 -5.06 6.67
CA LEU A 174 17.06 -5.58 5.43
C LEU A 174 17.23 -7.09 5.39
N THR A 175 16.10 -7.78 5.32
CA THR A 175 16.12 -9.23 5.22
C THR A 175 16.65 -9.65 3.84
N GLY A 176 17.33 -10.81 3.76
CA GLY A 176 17.74 -11.41 2.48
C GLY A 176 19.19 -11.18 2.11
N LYS A 177 19.56 -11.61 0.89
CA LYS A 177 20.89 -11.38 0.31
C LYS A 177 21.00 -9.99 -0.34
N ASN A 178 20.25 -9.01 0.16
CA ASN A 178 20.20 -7.69 -0.44
C ASN A 178 21.45 -6.89 -0.04
N THR A 179 21.92 -6.02 -0.91
CA THR A 179 23.03 -5.09 -0.68
C THR A 179 22.53 -3.67 -0.87
N THR A 180 23.21 -2.70 -0.26
CA THR A 180 22.85 -1.28 -0.39
C THR A 180 24.07 -0.47 -0.79
N ILE A 181 23.92 0.40 -1.78
CA ILE A 181 24.97 1.35 -2.20
C ILE A 181 24.38 2.75 -2.05
N ALA A 182 25.08 3.63 -1.36
CA ALA A 182 24.65 5.00 -1.12
C ALA A 182 25.69 5.98 -1.68
N SER A 183 25.23 7.12 -2.16
CA SER A 183 26.14 8.21 -2.51
C SER A 183 26.81 8.78 -1.25
N PRO A 184 28.02 9.36 -1.37
CA PRO A 184 28.85 9.70 -0.21
C PRO A 184 28.16 10.63 0.80
N ALA A 185 27.36 11.60 0.35
CA ALA A 185 26.72 12.57 1.25
C ALA A 185 25.59 11.97 2.10
N VAL A 186 25.08 10.78 1.71
CA VAL A 186 24.04 10.04 2.44
C VAL A 186 24.51 8.64 2.83
N ALA A 187 25.83 8.42 2.86
CA ALA A 187 26.40 7.12 3.19
C ALA A 187 26.06 6.72 4.64
N ASP A 188 26.13 7.68 5.56
CA ASP A 188 26.01 7.45 6.99
C ASP A 188 24.69 8.00 7.58
N SER A 189 24.25 9.17 7.07
CA SER A 189 23.05 9.83 7.55
C SER A 189 22.45 10.79 6.52
N ILE A 190 21.15 11.06 6.68
CA ILE A 190 20.39 12.09 5.98
C ILE A 190 19.79 12.99 7.05
N VAL A 191 20.04 14.30 7.00
CA VAL A 191 19.45 15.25 7.96
C VAL A 191 18.53 16.21 7.23
N TYR A 192 17.34 16.40 7.78
CA TYR A 192 16.38 17.41 7.35
C TYR A 192 16.35 18.54 8.36
N ASP A 193 16.34 19.78 7.87
CA ASP A 193 16.13 20.96 8.72
C ASP A 193 14.65 21.26 8.97
N GLY A 194 14.36 22.25 9.83
CA GLY A 194 13.00 22.70 10.14
C GLY A 194 12.20 23.23 8.94
N SER A 195 12.85 23.49 7.80
CA SER A 195 12.18 23.86 6.54
C SER A 195 11.87 22.65 5.65
N GLY A 196 12.35 21.46 6.02
CA GLY A 196 12.21 20.22 5.26
C GLY A 196 13.19 20.10 4.09
N LEU A 197 14.27 20.88 4.10
CA LEU A 197 15.39 20.78 3.17
C LEU A 197 16.49 19.87 3.75
N MET A 198 17.28 19.26 2.89
CA MET A 198 18.45 18.49 3.34
C MET A 198 19.54 19.43 3.85
N THR A 199 20.15 19.09 4.99
CA THR A 199 21.29 19.81 5.57
C THR A 199 22.40 18.82 5.98
N PRO A 200 23.69 19.08 5.73
CA PRO A 200 24.19 20.12 4.81
C PRO A 200 23.62 19.92 3.41
N THR A 201 23.42 21.03 2.67
CA THR A 201 22.82 20.98 1.33
C THR A 201 23.74 20.17 0.39
N PRO A 202 23.29 19.03 -0.15
CA PRO A 202 24.12 18.25 -1.05
C PRO A 202 24.34 18.97 -2.38
N ALA A 203 25.46 18.69 -3.04
CA ALA A 203 25.83 19.32 -4.30
C ALA A 203 24.99 18.83 -5.50
N ALA A 204 24.35 17.67 -5.35
CA ALA A 204 23.53 17.04 -6.37
C ALA A 204 22.37 16.26 -5.73
N VAL A 205 21.58 15.57 -6.57
CA VAL A 205 20.61 14.57 -6.11
C VAL A 205 21.39 13.38 -5.56
N GLU A 206 21.10 13.02 -4.32
CA GLU A 206 21.75 11.90 -3.65
C GLU A 206 20.96 10.61 -3.90
N THR A 207 21.62 9.46 -3.86
CA THR A 207 21.01 8.20 -4.23
C THR A 207 21.34 7.07 -3.28
N ILE A 208 20.38 6.18 -3.08
CA ILE A 208 20.54 4.92 -2.35
C ILE A 208 19.94 3.82 -3.21
N SER A 209 20.74 2.85 -3.64
CA SER A 209 20.25 1.65 -4.30
C SER A 209 20.12 0.51 -3.30
N ILE A 210 19.04 -0.26 -3.45
CA ILE A 210 18.84 -1.55 -2.78
C ILE A 210 18.86 -2.62 -3.88
N CYS A 211 19.85 -3.49 -3.84
CA CYS A 211 20.08 -4.54 -4.82
C CYS A 211 19.86 -5.91 -4.20
N ASP A 212 19.48 -6.89 -5.01
CA ASP A 212 19.43 -8.30 -4.63
C ASP A 212 20.58 -9.11 -5.25
N ASP A 213 20.57 -10.42 -5.00
CA ASP A 213 21.57 -11.39 -5.49
C ASP A 213 21.48 -11.70 -7.00
N ARG A 214 20.61 -11.01 -7.74
CA ARG A 214 20.44 -11.12 -9.19
C ARG A 214 20.88 -9.85 -9.92
N ASP A 215 21.56 -8.95 -9.21
CA ASP A 215 21.94 -7.61 -9.67
C ASP A 215 20.71 -6.80 -10.14
N GLN A 216 19.55 -7.05 -9.52
CA GLN A 216 18.31 -6.30 -9.73
C GLN A 216 18.03 -5.47 -8.47
N GLY A 217 17.52 -4.26 -8.65
CA GLY A 217 17.33 -3.37 -7.51
C GLY A 217 16.28 -2.29 -7.67
N ARG A 218 16.24 -1.41 -6.68
CA ARG A 218 15.49 -0.15 -6.68
C ARG A 218 16.45 0.97 -6.35
N LEU A 219 16.36 2.06 -7.08
CA LEU A 219 17.10 3.28 -6.80
C LEU A 219 16.18 4.26 -6.09
N ILE A 220 16.62 4.81 -4.98
CA ILE A 220 15.94 5.87 -4.26
C ILE A 220 16.76 7.13 -4.49
N GLU A 221 16.14 8.11 -5.13
CA GLU A 221 16.75 9.41 -5.39
C GLU A 221 16.18 10.42 -4.41
N ILE A 222 17.06 11.18 -3.75
CA ILE A 222 16.70 12.17 -2.74
C ILE A 222 17.18 13.53 -3.24
N ALA A 223 16.22 14.39 -3.59
CA ALA A 223 16.51 15.75 -4.01
C ALA A 223 16.87 16.64 -2.81
N ILE A 224 17.67 17.68 -3.04
CA ILE A 224 17.98 18.75 -2.06
C ILE A 224 16.74 19.35 -1.39
N THR A 225 15.61 19.33 -2.10
CA THR A 225 14.30 19.79 -1.60
C THR A 225 13.69 18.84 -0.58
N GLY A 226 14.37 17.76 -0.21
CA GLY A 226 13.95 16.68 0.66
C GLY A 226 12.87 15.76 0.09
N ARG A 227 12.63 15.80 -1.22
CA ARG A 227 11.71 14.85 -1.86
C ARG A 227 12.49 13.59 -2.22
N ALA A 228 12.01 12.45 -1.79
CA ALA A 228 12.52 11.17 -2.24
C ALA A 228 11.60 10.59 -3.32
N GLN A 229 12.17 9.84 -4.27
CA GLN A 229 11.46 9.13 -5.32
C GLN A 229 12.12 7.79 -5.62
N ILE A 230 11.32 6.79 -6.01
CA ILE A 230 11.83 5.48 -6.40
C ILE A 230 11.93 5.41 -7.93
N SER A 231 13.11 5.08 -8.43
CA SER A 231 13.35 4.66 -9.81
C SER A 231 13.53 3.14 -9.91
N LYS A 232 13.07 2.57 -11.02
CA LYS A 232 12.95 1.11 -11.21
C LYS A 232 14.29 0.40 -11.39
N THR A 233 15.33 1.11 -11.83
CA THR A 233 16.61 0.49 -12.19
C THR A 233 17.77 1.33 -11.66
N PRO A 234 18.54 0.83 -10.67
CA PRO A 234 19.78 1.48 -10.26
C PRO A 234 20.83 1.38 -11.38
N PRO A 235 21.72 2.38 -11.52
CA PRO A 235 22.80 2.35 -12.50
C PRO A 235 23.82 1.24 -12.20
N SER A 236 23.94 0.84 -10.93
CA SER A 236 24.77 -0.28 -10.51
C SER A 236 24.18 -1.04 -9.31
N CYS A 237 24.37 -2.35 -9.39
CA CYS A 237 24.45 -3.34 -8.33
C CYS A 237 25.82 -4.01 -8.52
#